data_AF-A0A975SS33-F1
#
_entry.id   AF-A0A975SS33-F1
#
_cell.length_a   1.000
_cell.length_b   1.000
_cell.length_c   1.000
_cell.angle_alpha   90.00
_cell.angle_beta   90.00
_cell.angle_gamma   90.00
#
_symmetry.space_group_name_H-M   'P 1'
#
loop_
_entity.id
_entity.type
_entity.pdbx_description
1 polymer ?
#
loop_
_entity_poly.entity_id
_entity_poly.type
_entity_poly.pdbx_seq_one_letter_code
_entity_poly.pdbx_strand_id
1 'polypeptide(L)'
;MTLPGALGAIEPSPEVRATLAERAAHLAADPSGVLVPVSTQSLPTWCMDGRPCSSSGLAGRSAPSPYPAGRAPAHPGPVDRIDHGGPHVRAPGATVLVWVADLLVTRAFSPLGPGVAPPGPPKPMEASAPASRQASNGRAEGDELRDLSPTWLSLMCAHLREHGHRVSGHTGPTSALTDCGCAALDNLATELGLVAQSPEHLAQVARSWGLDVGDLPDNLARSCAHLTTTLPGGAGISGVLAGYAQGPLPHLGPHHREVALVVNTRPGTTVDDAAAVRALLGDLQGVEDEGGAPAQVFVLDAWAFDTVAQVLVEAARERGAPPGDESALARHLVSVMAVFSVAVGMTLCGPGMPVLVLR
;
A
#
# COMPACT_ATOMS: atom_id res chain seq x y z
N MET A 1 -16.82 7.89 -11.86
CA MET A 1 -16.56 6.73 -12.75
C MET A 1 -16.65 5.43 -11.94
N THR A 2 -16.55 4.23 -12.52
CA THR A 2 -16.54 2.95 -11.79
C THR A 2 -15.25 2.15 -12.05
N LEU A 3 -15.10 0.96 -11.43
CA LEU A 3 -13.96 0.06 -11.57
C LEU A 3 -14.33 -1.19 -12.41
N PRO A 4 -14.40 -1.10 -13.75
CA PRO A 4 -14.69 -2.26 -14.58
C PRO A 4 -13.63 -3.35 -14.40
N GLY A 5 -14.06 -4.59 -14.18
CA GLY A 5 -13.16 -5.74 -13.98
C GLY A 5 -12.64 -5.91 -12.55
N ALA A 6 -13.13 -5.13 -11.58
CA ALA A 6 -12.80 -5.34 -10.16
C ALA A 6 -13.33 -6.69 -9.65
N LEU A 7 -12.55 -7.31 -8.76
CA LEU A 7 -12.76 -8.65 -8.21
C LEU A 7 -13.34 -8.64 -6.79
N GLY A 8 -13.25 -7.50 -6.11
CA GLY A 8 -13.66 -7.36 -4.72
C GLY A 8 -15.17 -7.36 -4.53
N ALA A 9 -15.57 -7.32 -3.27
CA ALA A 9 -16.98 -7.34 -2.86
C ALA A 9 -17.44 -6.01 -2.24
N ILE A 10 -16.53 -5.08 -1.96
CA ILE A 10 -16.87 -3.82 -1.31
C ILE A 10 -17.46 -2.88 -2.35
N GLU A 11 -18.76 -2.70 -2.33
CA GLU A 11 -19.45 -1.71 -3.16
C GLU A 11 -20.78 -1.28 -2.50
N PRO A 12 -21.26 -0.06 -2.74
CA PRO A 12 -22.56 0.38 -2.27
C PRO A 12 -23.70 -0.43 -2.90
N SER A 13 -24.85 -0.48 -2.23
CA SER A 13 -26.04 -1.16 -2.79
C SER A 13 -26.47 -0.52 -4.13
N PRO A 14 -27.12 -1.27 -5.03
CA PRO A 14 -27.59 -0.74 -6.32
C PRO A 14 -28.44 0.53 -6.19
N GLU A 15 -29.29 0.61 -5.16
CA GLU A 15 -30.16 1.75 -4.88
C GLU A 15 -29.37 3.01 -4.54
N VAL A 16 -28.25 2.86 -3.85
CA VAL A 16 -27.40 3.97 -3.42
C VAL A 16 -26.47 4.45 -4.56
N ARG A 17 -26.07 3.56 -5.49
CA ARG A 17 -25.13 3.86 -6.58
C ARG A 17 -25.54 5.03 -7.47
N ALA A 18 -26.81 5.11 -7.86
CA ALA A 18 -27.28 6.16 -8.77
C ALA A 18 -27.13 7.56 -8.13
N THR A 19 -27.53 7.69 -6.87
CA THR A 19 -27.42 8.94 -6.11
C THR A 19 -25.96 9.30 -5.82
N LEU A 20 -25.11 8.31 -5.54
CA LEU A 20 -23.68 8.53 -5.34
C LEU A 20 -23.01 9.09 -6.59
N ALA A 21 -23.37 8.63 -7.79
CA ALA A 21 -22.74 9.07 -9.03
C ALA A 21 -22.94 10.58 -9.29
N GLU A 22 -24.15 11.10 -9.05
CA GLU A 22 -24.45 12.54 -9.21
C GLU A 22 -23.67 13.39 -8.19
N ARG A 23 -23.71 13.00 -6.92
CA ARG A 23 -23.02 13.74 -5.85
C ARG A 23 -21.52 13.65 -5.96
N ALA A 24 -21.02 12.52 -6.45
CA ALA A 24 -19.61 12.35 -6.77
C ALA A 24 -19.14 13.34 -7.84
N ALA A 25 -19.95 13.57 -8.87
CA ALA A 25 -19.62 14.57 -9.90
C ALA A 25 -19.61 15.99 -9.31
N HIS A 26 -20.54 16.31 -8.41
CA HIS A 26 -20.56 17.60 -7.72
C HIS A 26 -19.32 17.80 -6.82
N LEU A 27 -18.99 16.79 -6.00
CA LEU A 27 -17.84 16.85 -5.11
C LEU A 27 -16.51 16.92 -5.88
N ALA A 28 -16.40 16.24 -7.02
CA ALA A 28 -15.23 16.34 -7.88
C ALA A 28 -15.07 17.75 -8.51
N ALA A 29 -16.18 18.48 -8.71
CA ALA A 29 -16.16 19.84 -9.24
C ALA A 29 -15.83 20.91 -8.17
N ASP A 30 -16.19 20.66 -6.90
CA ASP A 30 -15.85 21.53 -5.76
C ASP A 30 -15.43 20.69 -4.53
N PRO A 31 -14.15 20.30 -4.43
CA PRO A 31 -13.66 19.48 -3.33
C PRO A 31 -13.32 20.28 -2.07
N SER A 32 -13.49 21.61 -2.08
CA SER A 32 -12.96 22.49 -1.03
C SER A 32 -13.49 22.19 0.37
N GLY A 33 -14.73 21.69 0.47
CA GLY A 33 -15.37 21.33 1.73
C GLY A 33 -14.93 19.99 2.35
N VAL A 34 -14.14 19.18 1.63
CA VAL A 34 -13.68 17.86 2.10
C VAL A 34 -12.17 17.72 2.17
N LEU A 35 -11.42 18.64 1.57
CA LEU A 35 -9.97 18.63 1.58
C LEU A 35 -9.44 19.36 2.82
N VAL A 36 -8.50 18.71 3.51
CA VAL A 36 -7.80 19.26 4.66
C VAL A 36 -6.29 19.35 4.37
N PRO A 37 -5.60 20.39 4.85
CA PRO A 37 -4.20 20.60 4.53
C PRO A 37 -3.28 19.57 5.21
N VAL A 38 -2.25 19.14 4.49
CA VAL A 38 -1.10 18.34 4.98
C VAL A 38 0.18 18.85 4.34
N SER A 39 1.35 18.42 4.83
CA SER A 39 2.62 18.82 4.21
C SER A 39 2.79 18.16 2.84
N THR A 40 3.25 18.91 1.84
CA THR A 40 3.60 18.38 0.50
C THR A 40 4.81 17.44 0.53
N GLN A 41 5.57 17.43 1.62
CA GLN A 41 6.71 16.53 1.81
C GLN A 41 6.34 15.28 2.61
N SER A 42 5.07 15.10 2.98
CA SER A 42 4.61 13.92 3.70
C SER A 42 4.57 12.70 2.80
N LEU A 43 5.21 11.62 3.26
CA LEU A 43 4.98 10.28 2.73
C LEU A 43 3.64 9.73 3.24
N PRO A 44 3.06 8.70 2.59
CA PRO A 44 1.91 8.00 3.13
C PRO A 44 2.17 7.48 4.55
N THR A 45 1.38 7.95 5.51
CA THR A 45 1.47 7.54 6.92
C THR A 45 0.25 6.74 7.39
N TRP A 46 -0.73 6.53 6.51
CA TRP A 46 -1.94 5.78 6.81
C TRP A 46 -2.39 4.99 5.59
N CYS A 47 -3.10 3.89 5.82
CA CYS A 47 -3.66 3.10 4.72
C CYS A 47 -4.81 3.87 4.05
N MET A 48 -5.14 3.53 2.82
CA MET A 48 -6.34 4.07 2.17
C MET A 48 -7.65 3.62 2.81
N ASP A 49 -7.60 2.63 3.72
CA ASP A 49 -8.71 2.04 4.46
C ASP A 49 -9.56 3.09 5.21
N GLY A 50 -10.89 3.03 5.03
CA GLY A 50 -11.84 3.97 5.60
C GLY A 50 -12.40 3.57 6.96
N ARG A 51 -12.02 2.41 7.50
CA ARG A 51 -12.54 1.92 8.77
C ARG A 51 -12.06 2.79 9.93
N PRO A 52 -12.92 3.02 10.95
CA PRO A 52 -12.54 3.80 12.11
C PRO A 52 -11.44 3.08 12.90
N CYS A 53 -10.47 3.85 13.39
CA CYS A 53 -9.46 3.35 14.32
C CYS A 53 -10.09 3.17 15.71
N SER A 54 -9.99 1.95 16.25
CA SER A 54 -10.40 1.69 17.63
C SER A 54 -9.35 2.26 18.60
N SER A 55 -9.74 3.22 19.43
CA SER A 55 -8.87 3.79 20.47
C SER A 55 -8.64 2.85 21.66
N SER A 56 -9.24 1.66 21.64
CA SER A 56 -9.38 0.75 22.79
C SER A 56 -8.56 -0.55 22.73
N GLY A 57 -7.75 -0.76 21.68
CA GLY A 57 -7.01 -2.03 21.47
C GLY A 57 -5.83 -2.30 22.41
N LEU A 58 -5.33 -1.30 23.15
CA LEU A 58 -4.09 -1.43 23.94
C LEU A 58 -4.27 -1.96 25.38
N ALA A 59 -5.49 -2.27 25.82
CA ALA A 59 -5.72 -2.74 27.19
C ALA A 59 -5.65 -4.27 27.39
N GLY A 60 -5.45 -5.09 26.35
CA GLY A 60 -5.84 -6.50 26.45
C GLY A 60 -4.84 -7.60 26.11
N ARG A 61 -3.72 -7.33 25.42
CA ARG A 61 -2.83 -8.42 24.97
C ARG A 61 -1.36 -8.02 25.02
N SER A 62 -0.71 -8.33 26.14
CA SER A 62 0.73 -8.50 26.21
C SER A 62 1.12 -9.60 25.22
N ALA A 63 1.68 -9.23 24.07
CA ALA A 63 2.39 -10.19 23.24
C ALA A 63 3.57 -10.76 24.06
N PRO A 64 3.84 -12.07 24.02
CA PRO A 64 5.07 -12.61 24.60
C PRO A 64 6.25 -11.97 23.87
N SER A 65 7.09 -11.26 24.62
CA SER A 65 8.35 -10.70 24.11
C SER A 65 9.19 -11.82 23.48
N PRO A 66 9.61 -11.70 22.21
CA PRO A 66 10.50 -12.67 21.57
C PRO A 66 11.95 -12.57 22.09
N TYR A 67 12.26 -11.61 22.98
CA TYR A 67 13.61 -11.42 23.50
C TYR A 67 13.85 -12.22 24.79
N PRO A 68 14.87 -13.09 24.85
CA PRO A 68 15.27 -13.75 26.08
C PRO A 68 15.68 -12.70 27.12
N ALA A 69 15.28 -12.93 28.37
CA ALA A 69 15.52 -12.05 29.51
C ALA A 69 17.03 -11.82 29.72
N GLY A 70 17.58 -10.75 29.14
CA GLY A 70 19.04 -10.55 29.17
C GLY A 70 19.57 -9.31 28.46
N ARG A 71 18.90 -8.16 28.57
CA ARG A 71 19.41 -6.77 28.49
C ARG A 71 18.26 -5.85 28.10
N ALA A 72 17.78 -5.06 29.05
CA ALA A 72 16.90 -3.95 28.74
C ALA A 72 17.69 -2.90 27.92
N PRO A 73 17.25 -2.52 26.71
CA PRO A 73 17.75 -1.29 26.11
C PRO A 73 17.31 -0.11 26.98
N ALA A 74 18.14 0.93 27.02
CA ALA A 74 17.85 2.17 27.71
C ALA A 74 16.44 2.66 27.35
N HIS A 75 15.64 2.98 28.38
CA HIS A 75 14.28 3.49 28.24
C HIS A 75 14.19 4.57 27.14
N PRO A 76 13.31 4.43 26.14
CA PRO A 76 12.89 5.60 25.39
C PRO A 76 12.18 6.53 26.38
N GLY A 77 12.37 7.84 26.19
CA GLY A 77 11.76 8.88 27.01
C GLY A 77 10.23 8.78 27.08
N PRO A 78 9.56 9.69 27.82
CA PRO A 78 8.11 9.67 27.95
C PRO A 78 7.46 9.55 26.58
N VAL A 79 6.67 8.49 26.40
CA VAL A 79 5.90 8.24 25.18
C VAL A 79 4.82 9.30 25.16
N ASP A 80 5.10 10.43 24.50
CA ASP A 80 4.09 11.42 24.16
C ASP A 80 2.91 10.67 23.55
N ARG A 81 1.68 11.04 23.97
CA ARG A 81 0.44 10.51 23.38
C ARG A 81 0.63 10.49 21.87
N ILE A 82 0.59 9.29 21.28
CA ILE A 82 0.64 9.13 19.83
C ILE A 82 -0.68 9.68 19.32
N ASP A 83 -0.67 10.95 18.95
CA ASP A 83 -1.78 11.59 18.31
C ASP A 83 -1.86 11.04 16.89
N HIS A 84 -2.74 10.04 16.71
CA HIS A 84 -3.22 9.62 15.39
C HIS A 84 -4.27 10.62 14.84
N GLY A 85 -4.56 11.72 15.54
CA GLY A 85 -5.66 12.64 15.25
C GLY A 85 -5.36 13.75 14.23
N GLY A 86 -4.17 13.73 13.61
CA GLY A 86 -3.85 14.64 12.52
C GLY A 86 -4.30 14.09 11.16
N PRO A 87 -4.53 14.95 10.15
CA PRO A 87 -4.73 14.49 8.78
C PRO A 87 -3.48 13.75 8.29
N HIS A 88 -3.69 12.57 7.70
CA HIS A 88 -2.63 11.69 7.21
C HIS A 88 -2.68 11.58 5.69
N VAL A 89 -1.51 11.53 5.05
CA VAL A 89 -1.41 11.13 3.64
C VAL A 89 -1.67 9.62 3.55
N ARG A 90 -2.54 9.22 2.63
CA ARG A 90 -3.09 7.86 2.56
C ARG A 90 -2.76 7.14 1.26
N ALA A 91 -2.36 5.89 1.38
CA ALA A 91 -2.09 5.03 0.23
C ALA A 91 -2.24 3.54 0.63
N PRO A 92 -2.35 2.59 -0.31
CA PRO A 92 -2.40 1.16 0.00
C PRO A 92 -1.31 0.72 0.97
N GLY A 93 -1.70 0.26 2.16
CA GLY A 93 -0.77 -0.25 3.18
C GLY A 93 0.28 0.77 3.68
N ALA A 94 0.11 2.07 3.38
CA ALA A 94 1.03 3.15 3.73
C ALA A 94 2.49 2.87 3.34
N THR A 95 3.32 2.42 4.29
CA THR A 95 4.73 2.08 4.04
C THR A 95 4.89 0.92 3.06
N VAL A 96 3.90 0.05 2.93
CA VAL A 96 3.95 -1.07 1.98
C VAL A 96 3.96 -0.60 0.53
N LEU A 97 3.26 0.49 0.18
CA LEU A 97 3.36 1.07 -1.16
C LEU A 97 4.81 1.44 -1.50
N VAL A 98 5.53 2.07 -0.57
CA VAL A 98 6.94 2.46 -0.73
C VAL A 98 7.80 1.21 -0.92
N TRP A 99 7.53 0.15 -0.15
CA TRP A 99 8.26 -1.12 -0.29
C TRP A 99 8.01 -1.79 -1.63
N VAL A 100 6.78 -1.84 -2.11
CA VAL A 100 6.43 -2.40 -3.43
C VAL A 100 7.14 -1.64 -4.55
N ALA A 101 7.17 -0.31 -4.48
CA ALA A 101 7.90 0.52 -5.43
C ALA A 101 9.41 0.18 -5.42
N ASP A 102 10.01 0.00 -4.24
CA ASP A 102 11.41 -0.40 -4.15
C ASP A 102 11.67 -1.83 -4.67
N LEU A 103 10.84 -2.81 -4.30
CA LEU A 103 10.96 -4.19 -4.77
C LEU A 103 10.97 -4.30 -6.30
N LEU A 104 10.11 -3.51 -6.95
CA LEU A 104 9.85 -3.60 -8.37
C LEU A 104 10.78 -2.72 -9.21
N VAL A 105 11.25 -1.59 -8.67
CA VAL A 105 11.98 -0.58 -9.45
C VAL A 105 13.40 -0.35 -8.94
N THR A 106 13.59 0.28 -7.78
CA THR A 106 14.92 0.76 -7.34
C THR A 106 15.79 -0.34 -6.76
N ARG A 107 15.19 -1.25 -6.00
CA ARG A 107 15.86 -2.30 -5.22
C ARG A 107 17.01 -1.77 -4.38
N ALA A 108 16.88 -0.55 -3.90
CA ALA A 108 17.88 0.11 -3.08
C ALA A 108 18.07 -0.64 -1.77
N PHE A 109 17.00 -1.25 -1.23
CA PHE A 109 17.02 -1.94 0.05
C PHE A 109 17.22 -3.45 -0.05
N SER A 110 17.56 -3.98 -1.23
CA SER A 110 17.85 -5.40 -1.42
C SER A 110 19.03 -5.85 -0.54
N PRO A 111 18.89 -6.92 0.26
CA PRO A 111 20.00 -7.48 1.03
C PRO A 111 21.15 -8.01 0.16
N LEU A 112 20.89 -8.28 -1.13
CA LEU A 112 21.89 -8.72 -2.09
C LEU A 112 22.75 -7.57 -2.65
N GLY A 113 22.41 -6.32 -2.29
CA GLY A 113 23.04 -5.12 -2.81
C GLY A 113 22.13 -4.34 -3.77
N PRO A 114 22.39 -3.04 -3.94
CA PRO A 114 21.58 -2.15 -4.79
C PRO A 114 21.58 -2.62 -6.25
N GLY A 115 20.42 -2.60 -6.90
CA GLY A 115 20.27 -2.94 -8.31
C GLY A 115 20.48 -4.42 -8.66
N VAL A 116 20.83 -5.28 -7.70
CA VAL A 116 20.94 -6.72 -7.93
C VAL A 116 19.53 -7.28 -8.12
N ALA A 117 19.31 -7.92 -9.27
CA ALA A 117 18.04 -8.57 -9.52
C ALA A 117 17.83 -9.71 -8.52
N PRO A 118 16.61 -9.85 -7.96
CA PRO A 118 16.27 -11.04 -7.19
C PRO A 118 16.48 -12.27 -8.09
N PRO A 119 16.92 -13.41 -7.54
CA PRO A 119 17.08 -14.63 -8.33
C PRO A 119 15.78 -14.89 -9.08
N GLY A 120 15.86 -14.96 -10.41
CA GLY A 120 14.70 -15.15 -11.26
C GLY A 120 14.16 -16.58 -11.15
N PRO A 121 12.96 -16.87 -11.68
CA PRO A 121 12.58 -18.26 -11.89
C PRO A 121 13.64 -18.94 -12.77
N PRO A 122 13.92 -20.25 -12.56
CA PRO A 122 14.86 -20.98 -13.38
C PRO A 122 14.49 -20.79 -14.86
N LYS A 123 15.47 -20.44 -15.69
CA LYS A 123 15.26 -20.38 -17.14
C LYS A 123 14.68 -21.74 -17.58
N PRO A 124 13.66 -21.76 -18.46
CA PRO A 124 13.19 -23.02 -19.04
C PRO A 124 14.41 -23.77 -19.55
N MET A 125 14.61 -24.98 -19.04
CA MET A 125 15.79 -25.78 -19.34
C MET A 125 15.81 -25.97 -20.87
N GLU A 126 16.71 -25.26 -21.56
CA GLU A 126 16.99 -25.57 -22.97
C GLU A 126 17.40 -27.04 -23.00
N ALA A 127 16.69 -27.85 -23.77
CA ALA A 127 16.70 -29.30 -23.72
C ALA A 127 18.01 -29.94 -24.26
N SER A 128 19.17 -29.32 -24.04
CA SER A 128 20.40 -29.63 -24.79
C SER A 128 21.69 -29.45 -24.00
N ALA A 129 21.72 -29.72 -22.68
CA ALA A 129 22.96 -29.80 -21.92
C ALA A 129 23.09 -31.15 -21.18
N PRO A 130 24.20 -31.89 -21.35
CA PRO A 130 24.38 -33.19 -20.72
C PRO A 130 24.52 -33.08 -19.20
N ALA A 131 23.74 -33.90 -18.51
CA ALA A 131 23.65 -34.00 -17.05
C ALA A 131 24.95 -34.50 -16.41
N SER A 132 25.94 -33.62 -16.25
CA SER A 132 27.06 -33.89 -15.33
C SER A 132 27.73 -32.58 -14.90
N ARG A 133 27.23 -32.02 -13.78
CA ARG A 133 27.86 -31.07 -12.82
C ARG A 133 26.83 -30.03 -12.36
N GLN A 134 26.02 -30.37 -11.36
CA GLN A 134 25.41 -29.41 -10.44
C GLN A 134 24.77 -30.18 -9.29
N ALA A 135 25.62 -30.74 -8.43
CA ALA A 135 25.24 -31.25 -7.13
C ALA A 135 25.97 -30.41 -6.07
N SER A 136 25.59 -29.14 -5.97
CA SER A 136 25.91 -28.27 -4.84
C SER A 136 24.91 -27.10 -4.81
N ASN A 137 24.14 -27.04 -3.72
CA ASN A 137 23.33 -25.90 -3.24
C ASN A 137 21.96 -25.63 -3.89
N GLY A 138 21.17 -26.67 -4.14
CA GLY A 138 19.76 -26.52 -4.54
C GLY A 138 18.83 -26.18 -3.37
N ARG A 139 18.92 -24.97 -2.78
CA ARG A 139 17.69 -24.34 -2.25
C ARG A 139 16.93 -23.86 -3.48
N ALA A 140 15.61 -24.09 -3.52
CA ALA A 140 14.82 -23.53 -4.60
C ALA A 140 14.95 -22.00 -4.52
N GLU A 141 15.34 -21.33 -5.60
CA GLU A 141 15.60 -19.88 -5.66
C GLU A 141 14.44 -19.02 -5.09
N GLY A 142 13.21 -19.54 -5.10
CA GLY A 142 12.05 -18.92 -4.45
C GLY A 142 12.09 -18.91 -2.92
N ASP A 143 12.77 -19.87 -2.29
CA ASP A 143 12.96 -19.93 -0.83
C ASP A 143 13.92 -18.83 -0.37
N GLU A 144 14.92 -18.48 -1.18
CA GLU A 144 15.88 -17.41 -0.85
C GLU A 144 15.20 -16.04 -0.76
N LEU A 145 14.31 -15.69 -1.70
CA LEU A 145 13.60 -14.42 -1.64
C LEU A 145 12.57 -14.35 -0.52
N ARG A 146 11.96 -15.49 -0.18
CA ARG A 146 11.10 -15.60 0.99
C ARG A 146 11.87 -15.32 2.27
N ASP A 147 13.10 -15.81 2.38
CA ASP A 147 13.97 -15.56 3.53
C ASP A 147 14.49 -14.11 3.56
N LEU A 148 14.73 -13.49 2.39
CA LEU A 148 15.32 -12.15 2.29
C LEU A 148 14.32 -11.00 2.39
N SER A 149 13.06 -11.20 1.98
CA SER A 149 12.06 -10.13 1.91
C SER A 149 11.75 -9.43 3.25
N PRO A 150 11.72 -10.10 4.42
CA PRO A 150 11.58 -9.41 5.70
C PRO A 150 12.79 -8.52 6.03
N THR A 151 14.00 -8.98 5.68
CA THR A 151 15.24 -8.21 5.86
C THR A 151 15.23 -6.98 4.94
N TRP A 152 14.78 -7.15 3.70
CA TRP A 152 14.61 -6.06 2.74
C TRP A 152 13.68 -4.97 3.28
N LEU A 153 12.48 -5.36 3.73
CA LEU A 153 11.53 -4.43 4.34
C LEU A 153 12.12 -3.74 5.58
N SER A 154 12.86 -4.49 6.42
CA SER A 154 13.52 -3.96 7.61
C SER A 154 14.56 -2.89 7.27
N LEU A 155 15.36 -3.09 6.22
CA LEU A 155 16.35 -2.12 5.74
C LEU A 155 15.69 -0.83 5.25
N MET A 156 14.58 -0.94 4.52
CA MET A 156 13.80 0.23 4.09
C MET A 156 13.20 0.97 5.29
N CYS A 157 12.59 0.24 6.23
CA CYS A 157 12.01 0.84 7.43
C CYS A 157 13.06 1.56 8.31
N ALA A 158 14.26 0.97 8.45
CA ALA A 158 15.37 1.59 9.15
C ALA A 158 15.75 2.93 8.50
N HIS A 159 15.97 2.91 7.19
CA HIS A 159 16.34 4.11 6.43
C HIS A 159 15.27 5.21 6.51
N LEU A 160 13.99 4.86 6.36
CA LEU A 160 12.90 5.82 6.50
C LEU A 160 12.94 6.52 7.86
N ARG A 161 13.14 5.76 8.96
CA ARG A 161 13.25 6.35 10.30
C ARG A 161 14.48 7.22 10.48
N GLU A 162 15.63 6.79 9.97
CA GLU A 162 16.89 7.55 10.03
C GLU A 162 16.75 8.91 9.34
N HIS A 163 15.92 8.99 8.30
CA HIS A 163 15.59 10.22 7.58
C HIS A 163 14.35 10.95 8.13
N GLY A 164 13.88 10.57 9.32
CA GLY A 164 12.77 11.24 10.00
C GLY A 164 11.38 10.93 9.44
N HIS A 165 11.27 9.98 8.50
CA HIS A 165 9.98 9.52 7.99
C HIS A 165 9.32 8.49 8.93
N ARG A 166 7.99 8.51 8.97
CA ARG A 166 7.21 7.58 9.79
C ARG A 166 7.03 6.25 9.07
N VAL A 167 7.45 5.15 9.71
CA VAL A 167 7.01 3.81 9.35
C VAL A 167 5.61 3.58 9.90
N SER A 168 4.71 3.12 9.04
CA SER A 168 3.27 3.08 9.31
C SER A 168 2.57 1.92 8.58
N GLY A 169 1.40 1.59 9.10
CA GLY A 169 0.50 0.54 8.61
C GLY A 169 -0.70 0.49 9.56
N HIS A 170 -1.50 -0.56 9.49
CA HIS A 170 -2.51 -0.83 10.50
C HIS A 170 -2.74 -2.33 10.62
N THR A 171 -3.47 -2.70 11.67
CA THR A 171 -4.04 -4.03 11.85
C THR A 171 -5.57 -3.92 11.86
N GLY A 172 -6.24 -5.06 11.85
CA GLY A 172 -7.69 -5.16 12.04
C GLY A 172 -8.07 -6.59 12.42
N PRO A 173 -9.37 -6.88 12.55
CA PRO A 173 -9.84 -8.25 12.68
C PRO A 173 -9.40 -9.10 11.49
N THR A 174 -8.93 -10.31 11.78
CA THR A 174 -8.31 -11.20 10.79
C THR A 174 -9.26 -12.32 10.39
N SER A 175 -9.24 -12.70 9.11
CA SER A 175 -9.97 -13.85 8.58
C SER A 175 -9.16 -15.15 8.65
N ALA A 176 -7.83 -15.04 8.56
CA ALA A 176 -6.90 -16.17 8.64
C ALA A 176 -5.73 -15.91 9.60
N LEU A 177 -4.97 -16.96 9.90
CA LEU A 177 -3.80 -16.91 10.79
C LEU A 177 -2.63 -16.09 10.21
N THR A 178 -2.57 -15.97 8.89
CA THR A 178 -1.52 -15.24 8.17
C THR A 178 -1.86 -13.79 7.90
N ASP A 179 -3.07 -13.36 8.30
CA ASP A 179 -3.58 -12.03 8.00
C ASP A 179 -3.27 -11.07 9.15
N CYS A 180 -3.12 -9.79 8.83
CA CYS A 180 -3.03 -8.71 9.83
C CYS A 180 -4.30 -7.85 9.88
N GLY A 181 -5.25 -8.07 8.96
CA GLY A 181 -6.47 -7.28 8.85
C GLY A 181 -6.29 -6.00 8.04
N CYS A 182 -5.18 -5.86 7.29
CA CYS A 182 -4.99 -4.83 6.28
C CYS A 182 -5.06 -5.49 4.91
N ALA A 183 -6.11 -5.19 4.15
CA ALA A 183 -6.36 -5.91 2.91
C ALA A 183 -5.26 -5.73 1.85
N ALA A 184 -4.57 -4.58 1.82
CA ALA A 184 -3.41 -4.32 0.96
C ALA A 184 -2.17 -5.18 1.32
N LEU A 185 -2.09 -5.67 2.55
CA LEU A 185 -1.03 -6.57 3.00
C LEU A 185 -1.46 -8.03 2.83
N ASP A 186 -2.70 -8.33 3.22
CA ASP A 186 -3.25 -9.68 3.21
C ASP A 186 -3.46 -10.21 1.78
N ASN A 187 -3.75 -9.31 0.81
CA ASN A 187 -3.95 -9.66 -0.59
C ASN A 187 -2.78 -9.28 -1.52
N LEU A 188 -1.61 -8.96 -0.97
CA LEU A 188 -0.46 -8.46 -1.75
C LEU A 188 -0.09 -9.39 -2.92
N ALA A 189 -0.15 -10.71 -2.71
CA ALA A 189 0.09 -11.69 -3.78
C ALA A 189 -0.94 -11.60 -4.92
N THR A 190 -2.21 -11.40 -4.60
CA THR A 190 -3.30 -11.23 -5.57
C THR A 190 -3.13 -9.92 -6.35
N GLU A 191 -2.82 -8.83 -5.65
CA GLU A 191 -2.61 -7.51 -6.24
C GLU A 191 -1.43 -7.51 -7.21
N LEU A 192 -0.30 -8.10 -6.81
CA LEU A 192 0.84 -8.30 -7.70
C LEU A 192 0.50 -9.25 -8.86
N GLY A 193 -0.34 -10.26 -8.62
CA GLY A 193 -0.86 -11.14 -9.68
C GLY A 193 -1.64 -10.38 -10.75
N LEU A 194 -2.48 -9.41 -10.35
CA LEU A 194 -3.19 -8.53 -11.29
C LEU A 194 -2.21 -7.66 -12.08
N VAL A 195 -1.21 -7.06 -11.43
CA VAL A 195 -0.17 -6.28 -12.11
C VAL A 195 0.61 -7.14 -13.10
N ALA A 196 0.89 -8.40 -12.75
CA ALA A 196 1.58 -9.33 -13.64
C ALA A 196 0.78 -9.69 -14.89
N GLN A 197 -0.54 -9.85 -14.74
CA GLN A 197 -1.43 -10.30 -15.81
C GLN A 197 -1.85 -9.18 -16.76
N SER A 198 -1.99 -7.94 -16.26
CA SER A 198 -2.62 -6.86 -17.04
C SER A 198 -2.07 -5.46 -16.71
N PRO A 199 -0.74 -5.24 -16.79
CA PRO A 199 -0.12 -3.96 -16.42
C PRO A 199 -0.64 -2.78 -17.24
N GLU A 200 -0.82 -2.96 -18.56
CA GLU A 200 -1.32 -1.91 -19.45
C GLU A 200 -2.77 -1.53 -19.19
N HIS A 201 -3.62 -2.50 -18.85
CA HIS A 201 -5.00 -2.22 -18.49
C HIS A 201 -5.07 -1.39 -17.21
N LEU A 202 -4.28 -1.77 -16.20
CA LEU A 202 -4.19 -1.01 -14.95
C LEU A 202 -3.63 0.39 -15.18
N ALA A 203 -2.64 0.55 -16.07
CA ALA A 203 -2.12 1.86 -16.47
C ALA A 203 -3.20 2.71 -17.16
N GLN A 204 -4.01 2.12 -18.03
CA GLN A 204 -5.15 2.80 -18.65
C GLN A 204 -6.17 3.28 -17.60
N VAL A 205 -6.49 2.44 -16.62
CA VAL A 205 -7.38 2.81 -15.51
C VAL A 205 -6.76 3.94 -14.67
N ALA A 206 -5.48 3.85 -14.32
CA ALA A 206 -4.76 4.90 -13.60
C ALA A 206 -4.78 6.25 -14.35
N ARG A 207 -4.55 6.25 -15.67
CA ARG A 207 -4.66 7.45 -16.51
C ARG A 207 -6.09 8.00 -16.53
N SER A 208 -7.11 7.14 -16.49
CA SER A 208 -8.50 7.58 -16.39
C SER A 208 -8.81 8.25 -15.04
N TRP A 209 -8.03 7.97 -13.99
CA TRP A 209 -8.07 8.70 -12.72
C TRP A 209 -7.29 10.04 -12.79
N GLY A 210 -6.70 10.37 -13.93
CA GLY A 210 -5.88 11.58 -14.12
C GLY A 210 -4.45 11.45 -13.60
N LEU A 211 -3.96 10.22 -13.35
CA LEU A 211 -2.57 9.99 -12.95
C LEU A 211 -1.66 10.00 -14.17
N ASP A 212 -0.48 10.63 -14.04
CA ASP A 212 0.54 10.66 -15.09
C ASP A 212 1.34 9.35 -15.09
N VAL A 213 0.79 8.34 -15.77
CA VAL A 213 1.43 7.03 -15.93
C VAL A 213 2.19 7.02 -17.26
N GLY A 214 3.51 7.09 -17.16
CA GLY A 214 4.45 6.95 -18.27
C GLY A 214 4.67 5.49 -18.66
N ASP A 215 5.88 5.21 -19.16
CA ASP A 215 6.32 3.86 -19.49
C ASP A 215 6.51 3.03 -18.22
N LEU A 216 6.09 1.77 -18.27
CA LEU A 216 6.30 0.80 -17.20
C LEU A 216 7.64 0.08 -17.40
N PRO A 217 8.32 -0.35 -16.32
CA PRO A 217 9.54 -1.14 -16.46
C PRO A 217 9.29 -2.43 -17.25
N ASP A 218 10.16 -2.74 -18.23
CA ASP A 218 10.04 -3.93 -19.09
C ASP A 218 9.88 -5.25 -18.31
N ASN A 219 10.50 -5.33 -17.14
CA ASN A 219 10.47 -6.52 -16.28
C ASN A 219 9.33 -6.53 -15.26
N LEU A 220 8.44 -5.52 -15.25
CA LEU A 220 7.40 -5.36 -14.23
C LEU A 220 6.54 -6.61 -14.10
N ALA A 221 5.94 -7.05 -15.20
CA ALA A 221 5.02 -8.20 -15.20
C ALA A 221 5.68 -9.48 -14.67
N ARG A 222 6.92 -9.75 -15.12
CA ARG A 222 7.71 -10.91 -14.66
C ARG A 222 8.05 -10.81 -13.18
N SER A 223 8.43 -9.62 -12.72
CA SER A 223 8.83 -9.39 -11.33
C SER A 223 7.64 -9.57 -10.39
N CYS A 224 6.49 -8.99 -10.75
CA CYS A 224 5.24 -9.18 -10.03
C CYS A 224 4.83 -10.67 -9.98
N ALA A 225 4.86 -11.37 -11.13
CA ALA A 225 4.51 -12.79 -11.20
C ALA A 225 5.37 -13.63 -10.24
N HIS A 226 6.66 -13.35 -10.19
CA HIS A 226 7.58 -14.04 -9.29
C HIS A 226 7.27 -13.76 -7.82
N LEU A 227 7.06 -12.49 -7.47
CA LEU A 227 6.81 -12.05 -6.10
C LEU A 227 5.51 -12.59 -5.50
N THR A 228 4.52 -12.96 -6.33
CA THR A 228 3.23 -13.53 -5.85
C THR A 228 3.39 -14.77 -4.97
N THR A 229 4.52 -15.48 -5.07
CA THR A 229 4.77 -16.75 -4.35
C THR A 229 5.88 -16.66 -3.31
N THR A 230 6.61 -15.54 -3.24
CA THR A 230 7.81 -15.41 -2.42
C THR A 230 7.63 -14.45 -1.26
N LEU A 231 6.70 -13.49 -1.34
CA LEU A 231 6.51 -12.52 -0.26
C LEU A 231 5.84 -13.14 0.98
N PRO A 232 6.16 -12.64 2.19
CA PRO A 232 5.46 -13.04 3.41
C PRO A 232 3.99 -12.61 3.36
N GLY A 233 3.13 -13.34 4.08
CA GLY A 233 1.74 -12.93 4.29
C GLY A 233 1.63 -11.66 5.15
N GLY A 234 0.43 -11.08 5.21
CA GLY A 234 0.20 -9.79 5.83
C GLY A 234 0.61 -9.70 7.30
N ALA A 235 0.44 -10.77 8.09
CA ALA A 235 0.93 -10.85 9.47
C ALA A 235 2.46 -10.73 9.56
N GLY A 236 3.19 -11.35 8.63
CA GLY A 236 4.65 -11.25 8.58
C GLY A 236 5.12 -9.84 8.22
N ILE A 237 4.49 -9.22 7.22
CA ILE A 237 4.77 -7.83 6.82
C ILE A 237 4.46 -6.88 7.98
N SER A 238 3.27 -6.99 8.57
CA SER A 238 2.83 -6.17 9.69
C SER A 238 3.73 -6.32 10.92
N GLY A 239 4.25 -7.52 11.17
CA GLY A 239 5.20 -7.77 12.26
C GLY A 239 6.50 -6.98 12.09
N VAL A 240 7.04 -6.91 10.87
CA VAL A 240 8.21 -6.07 10.57
C VAL A 240 7.87 -4.60 10.77
N LEU A 241 6.77 -4.10 10.18
CA LEU A 241 6.37 -2.70 10.30
C LEU A 241 6.20 -2.27 11.77
N ALA A 242 5.58 -3.11 12.59
CA ALA A 242 5.37 -2.84 14.01
C ALA A 242 6.70 -2.67 14.79
N GLY A 243 7.75 -3.39 14.40
CA GLY A 243 9.09 -3.24 15.00
C GLY A 243 9.75 -1.88 14.71
N TYR A 244 9.32 -1.20 13.66
CA TYR A 244 9.88 0.09 13.22
C TYR A 244 8.95 1.28 13.42
N ALA A 245 7.65 1.07 13.64
CA ALA A 245 6.70 2.14 13.87
C ALA A 245 7.06 2.99 15.11
N GLN A 246 6.70 4.29 15.08
CA GLN A 246 6.93 5.21 16.20
C GLN A 246 6.04 4.91 17.43
N GLY A 247 5.12 3.96 17.28
CA GLY A 247 4.40 3.30 18.36
C GLY A 247 3.47 2.22 17.81
N PRO A 248 2.48 1.77 18.59
CA PRO A 248 1.60 0.69 18.15
C PRO A 248 0.94 1.01 16.81
N LEU A 249 0.89 0.01 15.92
CA LEU A 249 0.10 0.16 14.69
C LEU A 249 -1.38 0.32 15.08
N PRO A 250 -2.11 1.27 14.45
CA PRO A 250 -3.53 1.45 14.69
C PRO A 250 -4.30 0.15 14.41
N HIS A 251 -5.37 -0.09 15.18
CA HIS A 251 -6.25 -1.24 15.02
C HIS A 251 -7.60 -0.76 14.50
N LEU A 252 -7.92 -1.09 13.25
CA LEU A 252 -9.15 -0.66 12.61
C LEU A 252 -10.33 -1.58 12.94
N GLY A 253 -11.54 -1.05 12.78
CA GLY A 253 -12.78 -1.79 13.03
C GLY A 253 -12.97 -3.04 12.14
N PRO A 254 -13.96 -3.89 12.46
CA PRO A 254 -14.17 -5.18 11.77
C PRO A 254 -14.79 -5.09 10.37
N HIS A 255 -15.52 -4.02 10.06
CA HIS A 255 -16.37 -3.99 8.87
C HIS A 255 -16.00 -2.88 7.92
N HIS A 256 -15.68 -3.28 6.69
CA HIS A 256 -15.59 -2.40 5.52
C HIS A 256 -17.00 -1.97 5.10
N ARG A 257 -17.18 -0.66 4.91
CA ARG A 257 -18.44 -0.01 4.49
C ARG A 257 -18.17 1.16 3.55
N GLU A 258 -17.11 1.05 2.76
CA GLU A 258 -16.71 2.10 1.85
C GLU A 258 -17.74 2.24 0.72
N VAL A 259 -18.25 3.46 0.55
CA VAL A 259 -19.24 3.76 -0.50
C VAL A 259 -18.59 4.37 -1.74
N ALA A 260 -17.32 4.74 -1.66
CA ALA A 260 -16.55 5.33 -2.74
C ALA A 260 -15.04 5.14 -2.54
N LEU A 261 -14.32 5.14 -3.66
CA LEU A 261 -12.87 5.38 -3.72
C LEU A 261 -12.60 6.82 -4.14
N VAL A 262 -11.98 7.59 -3.26
CA VAL A 262 -11.59 8.98 -3.49
C VAL A 262 -10.10 9.03 -3.83
N VAL A 263 -9.79 9.44 -5.06
CA VAL A 263 -8.43 9.64 -5.55
C VAL A 263 -8.12 11.13 -5.49
N ASN A 264 -7.30 11.54 -4.53
CA ASN A 264 -6.87 12.91 -4.37
C ASN A 264 -5.54 13.14 -5.12
N THR A 265 -5.59 14.02 -6.12
CA THR A 265 -4.43 14.41 -6.94
C THR A 265 -3.90 15.80 -6.58
N ARG A 266 -4.48 16.47 -5.57
CA ARG A 266 -4.12 17.83 -5.18
C ARG A 266 -3.01 17.84 -4.12
N PRO A 267 -1.79 18.33 -4.45
CA PRO A 267 -0.67 18.33 -3.52
C PRO A 267 -0.95 19.09 -2.22
N GLY A 268 -0.43 18.57 -1.11
CA GLY A 268 -0.53 19.22 0.20
C GLY A 268 -1.94 19.16 0.82
N THR A 269 -2.76 18.21 0.37
CA THR A 269 -4.09 17.96 0.95
C THR A 269 -4.32 16.48 1.19
N THR A 270 -5.25 16.15 2.08
CA THR A 270 -5.88 14.84 2.18
C THR A 270 -7.38 15.03 2.41
N VAL A 271 -8.13 13.94 2.56
CA VAL A 271 -9.59 13.95 2.68
C VAL A 271 -10.00 13.83 4.16
N ASP A 272 -10.93 14.68 4.58
CA ASP A 272 -11.74 14.49 5.79
C ASP A 272 -12.84 13.48 5.49
N ASP A 273 -12.72 12.27 6.03
CA ASP A 273 -13.63 11.15 5.78
C ASP A 273 -15.07 11.50 6.16
N ALA A 274 -15.27 12.18 7.28
CA ALA A 274 -16.59 12.51 7.76
C ALA A 274 -17.24 13.56 6.85
N ALA A 275 -16.47 14.54 6.38
CA ALA A 275 -16.93 15.52 5.40
C ALA A 275 -17.24 14.87 4.04
N ALA A 276 -16.37 13.97 3.56
CA ALA A 276 -16.56 13.25 2.31
C ALA A 276 -17.81 12.36 2.35
N VAL A 277 -17.99 11.57 3.42
CA VAL A 277 -19.18 10.74 3.62
C VAL A 277 -20.44 11.60 3.68
N ARG A 278 -20.42 12.73 4.40
CA ARG A 278 -21.55 13.69 4.42
C ARG A 278 -21.86 14.25 3.02
N ALA A 279 -20.84 14.63 2.26
CA ALA A 279 -21.02 15.18 0.91
C ALA A 279 -21.61 14.14 -0.06
N LEU A 280 -21.19 12.88 0.06
CA LEU A 280 -21.65 11.78 -0.80
C LEU A 280 -23.03 11.26 -0.41
N LEU A 281 -23.31 11.11 0.88
CA LEU A 281 -24.55 10.50 1.36
C LEU A 281 -25.62 11.49 1.81
N GLY A 282 -25.30 12.73 2.18
CA GLY A 282 -26.29 13.73 2.59
C GLY A 282 -27.34 13.14 3.53
N ASP A 283 -28.62 13.28 3.17
CA ASP A 283 -29.75 12.72 3.94
C ASP A 283 -29.85 11.18 3.92
N LEU A 284 -29.10 10.49 3.06
CA LEU A 284 -29.05 9.02 2.99
C LEU A 284 -28.18 8.42 4.11
N GLN A 285 -27.60 9.22 5.00
CA GLN A 285 -26.81 8.74 6.13
C GLN A 285 -27.56 7.78 7.07
N GLY A 286 -28.90 7.70 6.98
CA GLY A 286 -29.73 6.76 7.73
C GLY A 286 -30.19 5.51 6.94
N VAL A 287 -29.81 5.35 5.67
CA VAL A 287 -30.02 4.10 4.91
C VAL A 287 -28.84 3.18 5.21
N GLU A 288 -28.65 2.88 6.49
CA GLU A 288 -27.61 1.98 6.95
C GLU A 288 -28.08 0.53 6.75
N ASP A 289 -27.15 -0.37 6.45
CA ASP A 289 -27.35 -1.81 6.66
C ASP A 289 -27.90 -2.06 8.08
N GLU A 290 -28.61 -3.18 8.30
CA GLU A 290 -29.37 -3.53 9.53
C GLU A 290 -28.66 -3.33 10.89
N GLY A 291 -27.36 -3.02 10.91
CA GLY A 291 -26.54 -2.75 12.11
C GLY A 291 -26.14 -1.29 12.39
N GLY A 292 -26.60 -0.31 11.62
CA GLY A 292 -26.50 1.12 11.99
C GLY A 292 -25.08 1.70 12.17
N ALA A 293 -24.09 1.17 11.44
CA ALA A 293 -22.71 1.63 11.51
C ALA A 293 -22.38 2.56 10.32
N PRO A 294 -21.57 3.62 10.55
CA PRO A 294 -21.39 4.70 9.61
C PRO A 294 -20.72 4.23 8.32
N ALA A 295 -21.13 4.85 7.21
CA ALA A 295 -20.47 4.70 5.93
C ALA A 295 -19.03 5.23 5.94
N GLN A 296 -18.21 4.71 5.04
CA GLN A 296 -16.77 4.97 4.96
C GLN A 296 -16.38 5.39 3.54
N VAL A 297 -15.15 5.85 3.36
CA VAL A 297 -14.56 6.08 2.04
C VAL A 297 -13.15 5.53 2.00
N PHE A 298 -12.76 4.92 0.88
CA PHE A 298 -11.35 4.70 0.61
C PHE A 298 -10.72 6.00 0.12
N VAL A 299 -9.51 6.32 0.55
CA VAL A 299 -8.81 7.55 0.17
C VAL A 299 -7.40 7.24 -0.31
N LEU A 300 -7.09 7.65 -1.55
CA LEU A 300 -5.78 7.54 -2.17
C LEU A 300 -5.23 8.95 -2.45
N ASP A 301 -4.23 9.38 -1.69
CA ASP A 301 -3.50 10.63 -1.93
C ASP A 301 -2.39 10.40 -2.98
N ALA A 302 -2.80 10.25 -4.24
CA ALA A 302 -1.91 9.92 -5.35
C ALA A 302 -0.87 11.01 -5.64
N TRP A 303 -1.12 12.26 -5.24
CA TRP A 303 -0.12 13.34 -5.36
C TRP A 303 1.17 13.03 -4.58
N ALA A 304 1.12 12.18 -3.55
CA ALA A 304 2.29 11.84 -2.74
C ALA A 304 3.26 10.88 -3.43
N PHE A 305 2.90 10.32 -4.60
CA PHE A 305 3.77 9.42 -5.35
C PHE A 305 5.07 10.08 -5.79
N ASP A 306 5.04 11.37 -6.15
CA ASP A 306 6.25 12.11 -6.50
C ASP A 306 7.21 12.22 -5.31
N THR A 307 6.67 12.49 -4.11
CA THR A 307 7.46 12.57 -2.88
C THR A 307 8.07 11.22 -2.52
N VAL A 308 7.30 10.12 -2.66
CA VAL A 308 7.82 8.77 -2.46
C VAL A 308 8.93 8.45 -3.48
N ALA A 309 8.73 8.83 -4.75
CA ALA A 309 9.71 8.59 -5.79
C ALA A 309 11.03 9.32 -5.52
N GLN A 310 10.97 10.58 -5.07
CA GLN A 310 12.16 11.35 -4.68
C GLN A 310 12.95 10.67 -3.54
N VAL A 311 12.26 10.19 -2.51
CA VAL A 311 12.90 9.47 -1.39
C VAL A 311 13.59 8.19 -1.87
N LEU A 312 12.96 7.43 -2.77
CA LEU A 312 13.53 6.19 -3.28
C LEU A 312 14.69 6.43 -4.27
N VAL A 313 14.64 7.49 -5.07
CA VAL A 313 15.76 7.92 -5.93
C VAL A 313 16.97 8.31 -5.07
N GLU A 314 16.74 9.10 -4.02
CA GLU A 314 17.80 9.48 -3.07
C GLU A 314 18.42 8.25 -2.40
N ALA A 315 17.58 7.36 -1.87
CA ALA A 315 18.04 6.13 -1.23
C ALA A 315 18.85 5.24 -2.18
N ALA A 316 18.44 5.13 -3.46
CA ALA A 316 19.20 4.38 -4.46
C ALA A 316 20.59 5.00 -4.68
N ARG A 317 20.67 6.33 -4.75
CA ARG A 317 21.92 7.07 -4.92
C ARG A 317 22.86 6.88 -3.74
N GLU A 318 22.39 7.10 -2.51
CA GLU A 318 23.20 6.95 -1.29
C GLU A 318 23.77 5.55 -1.14
N ARG A 319 23.03 4.54 -1.61
CA ARG A 319 23.43 3.14 -1.54
C ARG A 319 24.29 2.69 -2.70
N GLY A 320 24.63 3.57 -3.64
CA GLY A 320 25.56 3.30 -4.73
C GLY A 320 24.94 2.58 -5.92
N ALA A 321 23.64 2.78 -6.18
CA ALA A 321 23.06 2.42 -7.47
C ALA A 321 23.86 3.11 -8.60
N PRO A 322 24.08 2.43 -9.74
CA PRO A 322 24.85 2.99 -10.84
C PRO A 322 24.21 4.29 -11.35
N PRO A 323 25.03 5.27 -11.79
CA PRO A 323 24.50 6.52 -12.32
C PRO A 323 23.61 6.21 -13.54
N GLY A 324 22.40 6.74 -13.51
CA GLY A 324 21.39 6.55 -14.56
C GLY A 324 20.53 7.80 -14.69
N ASP A 325 19.50 7.72 -15.55
CA ASP A 325 18.50 8.79 -15.67
C ASP A 325 17.57 8.77 -14.44
N GLU A 326 17.88 9.58 -13.43
CA GLU A 326 17.07 9.73 -12.21
C GLU A 326 15.63 10.20 -12.53
N SER A 327 15.44 10.99 -13.59
CA SER A 327 14.11 11.44 -14.01
C SER A 327 13.29 10.29 -14.60
N ALA A 328 13.91 9.41 -15.39
CA ALA A 328 13.26 8.19 -15.85
C ALA A 328 12.93 7.23 -14.69
N LEU A 329 13.84 7.10 -13.73
CA LEU A 329 13.63 6.28 -12.53
C LEU A 329 12.45 6.79 -11.70
N ALA A 330 12.36 8.10 -11.46
CA ALA A 330 11.23 8.72 -10.77
C ALA A 330 9.90 8.45 -11.50
N ARG A 331 9.85 8.59 -12.83
CA ARG A 331 8.65 8.29 -13.63
C ARG A 331 8.23 6.82 -13.52
N HIS A 332 9.17 5.88 -13.52
CA HIS A 332 8.88 4.46 -13.31
C HIS A 332 8.28 4.20 -11.92
N LEU A 333 8.84 4.83 -10.87
CA LEU A 333 8.33 4.70 -9.51
C LEU A 333 6.88 5.18 -9.39
N VAL A 334 6.57 6.37 -9.92
CA VAL A 334 5.20 6.92 -9.94
C VAL A 334 4.26 6.00 -10.72
N SER A 335 4.67 5.54 -11.90
CA SER A 335 3.86 4.66 -12.75
C SER A 335 3.56 3.32 -12.09
N VAL A 336 4.55 2.71 -11.42
CA VAL A 336 4.38 1.44 -10.69
C VAL A 336 3.48 1.62 -9.47
N MET A 337 3.64 2.69 -8.68
CA MET A 337 2.76 2.98 -7.54
C MET A 337 1.32 3.22 -7.97
N ALA A 338 1.11 3.92 -9.10
CA ALA A 338 -0.20 4.14 -9.67
C ALA A 338 -0.86 2.81 -10.07
N VAL A 339 -0.18 1.99 -10.89
CA VAL A 339 -0.67 0.69 -11.34
C VAL A 339 -0.96 -0.26 -10.17
N PHE A 340 -0.07 -0.30 -9.18
CA PHE A 340 -0.29 -1.08 -7.96
C PHE A 340 -1.51 -0.60 -7.17
N SER A 341 -1.68 0.72 -7.01
CA SER A 341 -2.84 1.29 -6.31
C SER A 341 -4.15 1.00 -7.03
N VAL A 342 -4.16 0.94 -8.37
CA VAL A 342 -5.31 0.44 -9.13
C VAL A 342 -5.57 -1.03 -8.84
N ALA A 343 -4.53 -1.88 -8.84
CA ALA A 343 -4.68 -3.29 -8.55
C ALA A 343 -5.25 -3.56 -7.15
N VAL A 344 -4.82 -2.78 -6.15
CA VAL A 344 -5.42 -2.79 -4.80
C VAL A 344 -6.89 -2.41 -4.89
N GLY A 345 -7.23 -1.26 -5.50
CA GLY A 345 -8.62 -0.83 -5.69
C GLY A 345 -9.49 -1.90 -6.34
N MET A 346 -9.02 -2.55 -7.40
CA MET A 346 -9.72 -3.64 -8.09
C MET A 346 -9.83 -4.91 -7.27
N THR A 347 -8.87 -5.19 -6.39
CA THR A 347 -8.92 -6.38 -5.50
C THR A 347 -9.94 -6.19 -4.39
N LEU A 348 -10.08 -4.97 -3.86
CA LEU A 348 -10.93 -4.68 -2.71
C LEU A 348 -12.37 -4.32 -3.10
N CYS A 349 -12.52 -3.51 -4.15
CA CYS A 349 -13.80 -2.94 -4.52
C CYS A 349 -14.57 -3.85 -5.48
N GLY A 350 -15.89 -3.78 -5.43
CA GLY A 350 -16.76 -4.34 -6.45
C GLY A 350 -16.80 -3.45 -7.71
N PRO A 351 -17.24 -4.01 -8.85
CA PRO A 351 -17.23 -3.31 -10.13
C PRO A 351 -18.14 -2.06 -10.19
N GLY A 352 -19.12 -1.98 -9.29
CA GLY A 352 -20.01 -0.84 -9.13
C GLY A 352 -19.50 0.23 -8.18
N MET A 353 -18.31 0.07 -7.58
CA MET A 353 -17.73 1.08 -6.70
C MET A 353 -17.51 2.40 -7.45
N PRO A 354 -18.10 3.52 -6.99
CA PRO A 354 -17.81 4.84 -7.52
C PRO A 354 -16.37 5.26 -7.21
N VAL A 355 -15.65 5.73 -8.23
CA VAL A 355 -14.36 6.39 -8.10
C VAL A 355 -14.51 7.87 -8.40
N LEU A 356 -13.97 8.68 -7.51
CA LEU A 356 -13.94 10.14 -7.57
C LEU A 356 -12.49 10.60 -7.68
N VAL A 357 -12.26 11.61 -8.51
CA VAL A 357 -10.94 12.24 -8.64
C VAL A 357 -11.07 13.67 -8.17
N LEU A 358 -10.34 14.02 -7.10
CA LEU A 358 -10.25 15.39 -6.60
C LEU A 358 -8.97 16.03 -7.17
N ARG A 359 -9.12 17.20 -7.78
CA ARG A 359 -8.05 17.95 -8.45
C ARG A 359 -7.85 19.30 -7.78
#